data_AF-M6AIF9-F1
#
_entry.id   AF-M6AIF9-F1
#
_cell.length_a   1.000
_cell.length_b   1.000
_cell.length_c   1.000
_cell.angle_alpha   90.00
_cell.angle_beta   90.00
_cell.angle_gamma   90.00
#
_symmetry.space_group_name_H-M   'P 1'
#
loop_
_entity.id
_entity.type
_entity.pdbx_description
1 polymer ?
#
loop_
_entity_poly.entity_id
_entity_poly.type
_entity_poly.pdbx_seq_one_letter_code
_entity_poly.pdbx_strand_id
1 'polypeptide(L)'
;MVPYGIRRQPRSRRKESVKWFEGYRAVCEFAKESDSKYVYICDREADIFELFQEYVDAGENAPDMLIRANRERKIEGGGCSWSYLETLKPADTYTITVPRKKGKEAREATIELRFEKLTIKSPQYKKLENIDMYALTATEVDGPKQESIDWKFLTTIPIHNSDDAKRMIAFYKSRWGIEVFFKVLKSGCNIESTQFKFGNRFKACMAHHDHSRFGLGFFFEDAAFYGSN
;
A
#
# COMPACT_ATOMS: atom_id res chain seq x y z
N MET A 1 -34.21 -0.17 24.07
CA MET A 1 -33.36 -1.00 23.19
C MET A 1 -33.13 -0.21 21.91
N VAL A 2 -31.98 0.46 21.78
CA VAL A 2 -31.68 1.40 20.68
C VAL A 2 -30.82 0.67 19.63
N PRO A 3 -31.22 0.57 18.34
CA PRO A 3 -30.39 -0.08 17.34
C PRO A 3 -29.25 0.85 16.88
N TYR A 4 -28.10 0.21 16.67
CA TYR A 4 -26.82 0.75 16.24
C TYR A 4 -26.92 1.70 15.03
N GLY A 5 -26.38 2.91 15.20
CA GLY A 5 -26.28 3.90 14.14
C GLY A 5 -25.33 3.47 13.02
N ILE A 6 -25.85 3.46 11.79
CA ILE A 6 -25.07 3.45 10.56
C ILE A 6 -24.26 4.75 10.53
N ARG A 7 -22.97 4.70 10.93
CA ARG A 7 -22.05 5.83 10.74
C ARG A 7 -21.85 6.05 9.24
N ARG A 8 -22.64 6.96 8.65
CA ARG A 8 -22.36 7.52 7.33
C ARG A 8 -21.00 8.22 7.40
N GLN A 9 -20.05 7.79 6.58
CA GLN A 9 -18.77 8.48 6.46
C GLN A 9 -18.99 9.93 6.00
N PRO A 10 -18.25 10.91 6.55
CA PRO A 10 -18.40 12.31 6.19
C PRO A 10 -18.13 12.52 4.69
N ARG A 11 -18.88 13.45 4.06
CA ARG A 11 -18.79 13.77 2.62
C ARG A 11 -17.36 14.13 2.17
N SER A 12 -16.53 14.69 3.05
CA SER A 12 -15.12 15.00 2.77
C SER A 12 -14.29 13.75 2.51
N ARG A 13 -14.41 12.72 3.36
CA ARG A 13 -13.73 11.43 3.16
C ARG A 13 -14.14 10.73 1.88
N ARG A 14 -15.39 10.91 1.41
CA ARG A 14 -15.83 10.39 0.11
C ARG A 14 -15.11 11.08 -1.06
N LYS A 15 -14.85 12.40 -0.96
CA LYS A 15 -14.09 13.13 -1.99
C LYS A 15 -12.61 12.74 -1.97
N GLU A 16 -12.04 12.52 -0.79
CA GLU A 16 -10.65 12.06 -0.66
C GLU A 16 -10.46 10.60 -1.05
N SER A 17 -11.47 9.73 -0.90
CA SER A 17 -11.34 8.34 -1.34
C SER A 17 -11.33 8.20 -2.86
N VAL A 18 -11.96 9.12 -3.59
CA VAL A 18 -12.08 9.09 -5.07
C VAL A 18 -10.72 9.10 -5.75
N LYS A 19 -9.74 9.83 -5.19
CA LYS A 19 -8.37 9.91 -5.74
C LYS A 19 -7.76 8.52 -5.97
N TRP A 20 -7.92 7.62 -5.00
CA TRP A 20 -7.35 6.27 -5.07
C TRP A 20 -7.93 5.44 -6.22
N PHE A 21 -9.23 5.60 -6.52
CA PHE A 21 -9.89 4.91 -7.63
C PHE A 21 -9.47 5.51 -8.97
N GLU A 22 -9.43 6.85 -9.07
CA GLU A 22 -8.98 7.54 -10.28
C GLU A 22 -7.52 7.21 -10.60
N GLY A 23 -6.65 7.17 -9.58
CA GLY A 23 -5.25 6.77 -9.68
C GLY A 23 -5.11 5.34 -10.18
N TYR A 24 -5.78 4.38 -9.53
CA TYR A 24 -5.70 2.98 -9.95
C TYR A 24 -6.19 2.79 -11.40
N ARG A 25 -7.34 3.38 -11.76
CA ARG A 25 -7.87 3.31 -13.13
C ARG A 25 -6.93 3.92 -14.16
N ALA A 26 -6.26 5.03 -13.81
CA ALA A 26 -5.25 5.62 -14.70
C ALA A 26 -4.06 4.69 -14.92
N VAL A 27 -3.61 3.98 -13.87
CA VAL A 27 -2.57 2.94 -14.00
C VAL A 27 -3.06 1.77 -14.86
N CYS A 28 -4.33 1.36 -14.71
CA CYS A 28 -4.91 0.33 -15.59
C CYS A 28 -4.90 0.74 -17.06
N GLU A 29 -5.30 1.97 -17.39
CA GLU A 29 -5.25 2.45 -18.78
C GLU A 29 -3.82 2.51 -19.30
N PHE A 30 -2.87 2.99 -18.50
CA PHE A 30 -1.45 3.02 -18.88
C PHE A 30 -0.87 1.61 -19.07
N ALA A 31 -1.27 0.65 -18.24
CA ALA A 31 -0.83 -0.73 -18.32
C ALA A 31 -1.28 -1.41 -19.62
N LYS A 32 -2.41 -0.98 -20.23
CA LYS A 32 -2.84 -1.49 -21.53
C LYS A 32 -1.93 -1.06 -22.68
N GLU A 33 -1.18 0.03 -22.50
CA GLU A 33 -0.29 0.59 -23.52
C GLU A 33 1.15 0.04 -23.42
N SER A 34 1.42 -0.92 -22.52
CA SER A 34 2.76 -1.42 -22.25
C SER A 34 2.77 -2.88 -21.83
N ASP A 35 3.81 -3.62 -22.25
CA ASP A 35 4.03 -5.02 -21.84
C ASP A 35 4.65 -5.14 -20.43
N SER A 36 4.89 -4.01 -19.75
CA SER A 36 5.42 -3.97 -18.39
C SER A 36 4.37 -4.34 -17.35
N LYS A 37 4.84 -4.92 -16.23
CA LYS A 37 4.01 -5.08 -15.04
C LYS A 37 4.06 -3.81 -14.18
N TYR A 38 2.94 -3.47 -13.58
CA TYR A 38 2.81 -2.28 -12.75
C TYR A 38 2.35 -2.64 -11.35
N VAL A 39 2.87 -1.93 -10.36
CA VAL A 39 2.44 -2.04 -8.96
C VAL A 39 1.96 -0.70 -8.46
N TYR A 40 0.71 -0.66 -8.04
CA TYR A 40 0.06 0.48 -7.41
C TYR A 40 0.26 0.43 -5.89
N ILE A 41 1.16 1.27 -5.39
CA ILE A 41 1.59 1.30 -4.00
C ILE A 41 0.88 2.45 -3.27
N CYS A 42 0.16 2.11 -2.22
CA CYS A 42 -0.65 3.08 -1.48
C CYS A 42 -0.43 3.05 0.03
N ASP A 43 -0.73 4.18 0.68
CA ASP A 43 -0.71 4.31 2.13
C ASP A 43 -1.98 3.76 2.81
N ARG A 44 -2.09 4.01 4.13
CA ARG A 44 -3.18 3.54 5.00
C ARG A 44 -4.57 4.08 4.66
N GLU A 45 -4.67 5.19 3.95
CA GLU A 45 -5.96 5.75 3.55
C GLU A 45 -6.59 4.99 2.40
N ALA A 46 -5.79 4.31 1.58
CA ALA A 46 -6.25 3.47 0.48
C ALA A 46 -6.74 2.08 0.92
N ASP A 47 -6.72 1.78 2.22
CA ASP A 47 -7.28 0.55 2.80
C ASP A 47 -8.83 0.57 2.76
N ILE A 48 -9.36 0.47 1.53
CA ILE A 48 -10.76 0.58 1.14
C ILE A 48 -11.11 -0.68 0.35
N PHE A 49 -12.13 -1.43 0.77
CA PHE A 49 -12.45 -2.72 0.14
C PHE A 49 -12.82 -2.57 -1.33
N GLU A 50 -13.53 -1.51 -1.65
CA GLU A 50 -14.00 -1.19 -2.99
C GLU A 50 -12.84 -0.92 -3.94
N LEU A 51 -11.68 -0.45 -3.45
CA LEU A 51 -10.49 -0.32 -4.28
C LEU A 51 -9.99 -1.70 -4.72
N PHE A 52 -10.03 -2.70 -3.84
CA PHE A 52 -9.66 -4.08 -4.21
C PHE A 52 -10.58 -4.66 -5.28
N GLN A 53 -11.84 -4.24 -5.33
CA GLN A 53 -12.76 -4.68 -6.38
C GLN A 53 -12.38 -4.10 -7.74
N GLU A 54 -11.80 -2.90 -7.81
CA GLU A 54 -11.26 -2.38 -9.09
C GLU A 54 -10.17 -3.30 -9.66
N TYR A 55 -9.38 -3.96 -8.80
CA TYR A 55 -8.42 -4.97 -9.25
C TYR A 55 -9.12 -6.19 -9.85
N VAL A 56 -10.18 -6.68 -9.20
CA VAL A 56 -10.98 -7.80 -9.71
C VAL A 56 -11.65 -7.43 -11.04
N ASP A 57 -12.28 -6.25 -11.10
CA ASP A 57 -13.00 -5.74 -12.27
C ASP A 57 -12.06 -5.47 -13.45
N ALA A 58 -10.82 -5.05 -13.19
CA ALA A 58 -9.81 -4.85 -14.23
C ALA A 58 -9.36 -6.16 -14.89
N GLY A 59 -9.52 -7.30 -14.21
CA GLY A 59 -9.33 -8.63 -14.78
C GLY A 59 -7.87 -8.97 -15.09
N GLU A 60 -7.66 -9.72 -16.17
CA GLU A 60 -6.32 -10.15 -16.57
C GLU A 60 -5.44 -8.95 -16.95
N ASN A 61 -4.19 -8.95 -16.46
CA ASN A 61 -3.22 -7.85 -16.58
C ASN A 61 -3.54 -6.58 -15.75
N ALA A 62 -4.46 -6.68 -14.79
CA ALA A 62 -4.64 -5.65 -13.78
C ALA A 62 -3.28 -5.32 -13.09
N PRO A 63 -2.94 -4.03 -12.92
CA PRO A 63 -1.79 -3.63 -12.10
C PRO A 63 -1.90 -4.20 -10.70
N ASP A 64 -0.81 -4.79 -10.21
CA ASP A 64 -0.76 -5.31 -8.85
C ASP A 64 -0.95 -4.19 -7.82
N MET A 65 -1.49 -4.52 -6.65
CA MET A 65 -1.64 -3.57 -5.55
C MET A 65 -0.71 -3.92 -4.41
N LEU A 66 -0.12 -2.92 -3.76
CA LEU A 66 0.54 -3.05 -2.46
C LEU A 66 0.07 -1.93 -1.54
N ILE A 67 -0.84 -2.25 -0.63
CA ILE A 67 -1.50 -1.26 0.23
C ILE A 67 -1.07 -1.47 1.67
N ARG A 68 -0.58 -0.41 2.31
CA ARG A 68 -0.38 -0.43 3.76
C ARG A 68 -1.73 -0.43 4.44
N ALA A 69 -2.05 -1.48 5.18
CA ALA A 69 -3.35 -1.61 5.82
C ALA A 69 -3.35 -1.00 7.24
N ASN A 70 -4.53 -0.61 7.71
CA ASN A 70 -4.77 -0.23 9.11
C ASN A 70 -6.04 -0.85 9.71
N ARG A 71 -6.93 -1.39 8.87
CA ARG A 71 -8.17 -2.03 9.31
C ARG A 71 -7.95 -3.52 9.41
N GLU A 72 -8.47 -4.08 10.49
CA GLU A 72 -8.67 -5.52 10.57
C GLU A 72 -9.83 -5.92 9.66
N ARG A 73 -9.63 -6.99 8.89
CA ARG A 73 -10.60 -7.46 7.89
C ARG A 73 -11.02 -8.89 8.20
N LYS A 74 -12.30 -9.19 7.96
CA LYS A 74 -12.81 -10.56 8.11
C LYS A 74 -12.27 -11.41 6.98
N ILE A 75 -11.91 -12.65 7.29
CA ILE A 75 -11.40 -13.62 6.33
C ILE A 75 -12.35 -14.80 6.16
N GLU A 76 -12.25 -15.49 5.03
CA GLU A 76 -12.91 -16.78 4.84
C GLU A 76 -12.33 -17.83 5.81
N GLY A 77 -13.14 -18.82 6.20
CA GLY A 77 -12.78 -19.76 7.27
C GLY A 77 -12.99 -19.22 8.70
N GLY A 78 -13.23 -17.92 8.85
CA GLY A 78 -13.53 -17.27 10.13
C GLY A 78 -12.34 -16.53 10.73
N GLY A 79 -12.63 -15.60 11.66
CA GLY A 79 -11.61 -14.74 12.26
C GLY A 79 -11.29 -13.48 11.46
N CYS A 80 -10.12 -12.92 11.75
CA CYS A 80 -9.68 -11.62 11.30
C CYS A 80 -8.25 -11.68 10.78
N SER A 81 -7.93 -10.90 9.74
CA SER A 81 -6.66 -10.95 9.01
C SER A 81 -5.44 -10.83 9.93
N TRP A 82 -5.36 -9.78 10.74
CA TRP A 82 -4.17 -9.52 11.56
C TRP A 82 -4.10 -10.44 12.78
N SER A 83 -5.21 -10.68 13.47
CA SER A 83 -5.25 -11.65 14.57
C SER A 83 -4.82 -13.04 14.08
N TYR A 84 -5.23 -13.45 12.88
CA TYR A 84 -4.84 -14.73 12.30
C TYR A 84 -3.33 -14.77 12.03
N LEU A 85 -2.77 -13.73 11.39
CA LEU A 85 -1.33 -13.66 11.15
C LEU A 85 -0.53 -13.72 12.46
N GLU A 86 -0.99 -13.09 13.55
CA GLU A 86 -0.32 -13.15 14.86
C GLU A 86 -0.22 -14.58 15.43
N THR A 87 -1.12 -15.49 15.04
CA THR A 87 -1.05 -16.91 15.45
C THR A 87 0.02 -17.70 14.70
N LEU A 88 0.49 -17.20 13.56
CA LEU A 88 1.51 -17.86 12.76
C LEU A 88 2.89 -17.71 13.39
N LYS A 89 3.73 -18.74 13.22
CA LYS A 89 5.16 -18.61 13.53
C LYS A 89 5.79 -17.60 12.56
N PRO A 90 6.72 -16.74 13.02
CA PRO A 90 7.53 -15.92 12.12
C PRO A 90 8.13 -16.79 11.01
N ALA A 91 7.90 -16.39 9.77
CA ALA A 91 8.52 -17.02 8.61
C ALA A 91 10.00 -16.64 8.52
N ASP A 92 10.36 -15.45 9.01
CA ASP A 92 11.72 -14.96 9.08
C ASP A 92 11.86 -13.84 10.11
N THR A 93 13.08 -13.62 10.56
CA THR A 93 13.45 -12.53 11.48
C THR A 93 14.73 -11.87 10.99
N TYR A 94 14.73 -10.55 10.83
CA TYR A 94 15.89 -9.82 10.35
C TYR A 94 16.01 -8.43 10.99
N THR A 95 17.23 -7.90 11.04
CA THR A 95 17.50 -6.61 11.67
C THR A 95 17.49 -5.49 10.63
N ILE A 96 16.89 -4.36 10.98
CA ILE A 96 16.96 -3.12 10.20
C ILE A 96 17.51 -1.98 11.05
N THR A 97 18.34 -1.14 10.42
CA THR A 97 18.78 0.10 11.03
C THR A 97 17.71 1.17 10.89
N VAL A 98 17.22 1.68 12.01
CA VAL A 98 16.32 2.83 12.06
C VAL A 98 17.17 4.10 12.17
N PRO A 99 17.13 5.01 11.18
CA PRO A 99 18.00 6.17 11.14
C PRO A 99 17.67 7.18 12.23
N ARG A 100 18.68 7.96 12.62
CA ARG A 100 18.56 9.07 13.56
C ARG A 100 17.48 10.06 13.10
N LYS A 101 16.61 10.49 14.01
CA LYS A 101 15.66 11.60 13.81
C LYS A 101 15.92 12.70 14.83
N LYS A 102 15.41 13.90 14.61
CA LYS A 102 15.59 15.02 15.56
C LYS A 102 15.11 14.58 16.95
N GLY A 103 16.04 14.55 17.92
CA GLY A 103 15.79 14.10 19.30
C GLY A 103 15.84 12.59 19.54
N LYS A 104 16.29 11.77 18.58
CA LYS A 104 16.33 10.30 18.70
C LYS A 104 17.56 9.70 18.04
N GLU A 105 18.27 8.85 18.77
CA GLU A 105 19.43 8.12 18.28
C GLU A 105 19.04 7.08 17.22
N ALA A 106 20.00 6.75 16.36
CA ALA A 106 19.86 5.60 15.48
C ALA A 106 19.82 4.32 16.32
N ARG A 107 19.06 3.32 15.86
CA ARG A 107 18.93 2.05 16.58
C ARG A 107 18.75 0.89 15.61
N GLU A 108 19.17 -0.28 16.05
CA GLU A 108 18.84 -1.55 15.39
C GLU A 108 17.45 -2.01 15.85
N ALA A 109 16.63 -2.48 14.92
CA ALA A 109 15.30 -3.03 15.18
C ALA A 109 15.21 -4.44 14.61
N THR A 110 14.87 -5.42 15.44
CA THR A 110 14.63 -6.80 15.01
C THR A 110 13.20 -6.93 14.52
N ILE A 111 13.01 -7.33 13.27
CA ILE A 111 11.70 -7.40 12.61
C ILE A 111 11.34 -8.86 12.35
N GLU A 112 10.19 -9.27 12.85
CA GLU A 112 9.56 -10.54 12.49
C GLU A 112 8.63 -10.36 11.29
N LEU A 113 8.76 -11.26 10.32
CA LEU A 113 7.90 -11.34 9.15
C LEU A 113 6.91 -12.49 9.29
N ARG A 114 5.63 -12.19 9.05
CA ARG A 114 4.59 -13.20 8.88
C ARG A 114 3.79 -12.87 7.65
N PHE A 115 3.50 -13.87 6.82
CA PHE A 115 2.68 -13.69 5.64
C PHE A 115 1.88 -14.94 5.34
N GLU A 116 0.72 -14.75 4.72
CA GLU A 116 -0.15 -15.83 4.27
C GLU A 116 -1.09 -15.32 3.17
N LYS A 117 -1.52 -16.22 2.28
CA LYS A 117 -2.60 -15.93 1.33
C LYS A 117 -3.94 -16.01 2.06
N LEU A 118 -4.70 -14.93 2.05
CA LEU A 118 -6.00 -14.82 2.71
C LEU A 118 -7.10 -14.49 1.70
N THR A 119 -8.27 -15.09 1.88
CA THR A 119 -9.50 -14.66 1.19
C THR A 119 -10.21 -13.61 2.06
N ILE A 120 -10.10 -12.35 1.68
CA ILE A 120 -10.68 -11.20 2.38
C ILE A 120 -12.16 -11.10 2.04
N LYS A 121 -13.00 -11.10 3.09
CA LYS A 121 -14.46 -11.02 2.92
C LYS A 121 -14.92 -9.61 2.60
N SER A 122 -15.89 -9.51 1.71
CA SER A 122 -16.57 -8.26 1.46
C SER A 122 -17.33 -7.77 2.71
N PRO A 123 -17.46 -6.44 2.89
CA PRO A 123 -18.28 -5.89 3.97
C PRO A 123 -19.72 -6.38 3.86
N GLN A 124 -20.30 -6.89 4.95
CA GLN A 124 -21.62 -7.54 4.96
C GLN A 124 -22.77 -6.72 4.35
N TYR A 125 -22.66 -5.39 4.36
CA TYR A 125 -23.66 -4.48 3.83
C TYR A 125 -23.52 -4.22 2.32
N LYS A 126 -22.53 -4.83 1.65
CA LYS A 126 -22.29 -4.72 0.21
C LYS A 126 -22.33 -6.10 -0.44
N LYS A 127 -22.96 -6.19 -1.62
CA LYS A 127 -22.95 -7.39 -2.46
C LYS A 127 -21.71 -7.33 -3.38
N LEU A 128 -20.54 -7.47 -2.78
CA LEU A 128 -19.26 -7.53 -3.49
C LEU A 128 -18.64 -8.91 -3.29
N GLU A 129 -17.77 -9.31 -4.20
CA GLU A 129 -17.11 -10.61 -4.15
C GLU A 129 -15.99 -10.61 -3.12
N ASN A 130 -15.70 -11.77 -2.53
CA ASN A 130 -14.49 -11.92 -1.71
C ASN A 130 -13.26 -11.85 -2.62
N ILE A 131 -12.13 -11.43 -2.07
CA ILE A 131 -10.89 -11.31 -2.85
C ILE A 131 -9.73 -12.03 -2.16
N ASP A 132 -8.99 -12.80 -2.93
CA ASP A 132 -7.72 -13.38 -2.51
C ASP A 132 -6.62 -12.32 -2.52
N MET A 133 -5.95 -12.15 -1.39
CA MET A 133 -4.80 -11.26 -1.25
C MET A 133 -3.74 -11.90 -0.35
N TYR A 134 -2.50 -11.51 -0.53
CA TYR A 134 -1.43 -11.84 0.39
C TYR A 134 -1.38 -10.80 1.50
N ALA A 135 -1.50 -11.26 2.73
CA ALA A 135 -1.32 -10.44 3.92
C ALA A 135 0.12 -10.57 4.40
N LEU A 136 0.74 -9.46 4.76
CA LEU A 136 2.11 -9.41 5.26
C LEU A 136 2.18 -8.48 6.49
N THR A 137 2.76 -8.97 7.58
CA THR A 137 3.14 -8.16 8.74
C THR A 137 4.65 -8.13 8.89
N ALA A 138 5.14 -6.95 9.23
CA ALA A 138 6.52 -6.69 9.63
C ALA A 138 6.48 -5.96 10.97
N THR A 139 6.72 -6.71 12.04
CA THR A 139 6.55 -6.23 13.42
C THR A 139 7.87 -6.27 14.15
N GLU A 140 8.20 -5.19 14.83
CA GLU A 140 9.40 -5.09 15.64
C GLU A 140 9.24 -5.80 16.98
N VAL A 141 10.20 -6.67 17.26
CA VAL A 141 10.33 -7.39 18.53
C VAL A 141 10.94 -6.46 19.57
N ASP A 142 10.34 -6.42 20.75
CA ASP A 142 10.78 -5.62 21.89
C ASP A 142 10.99 -4.13 21.58
N GLY A 143 10.26 -3.62 20.58
CA GLY A 143 10.33 -2.23 20.15
C GLY A 143 9.77 -1.23 21.17
N PRO A 144 10.13 0.06 21.06
CA PRO A 144 9.62 1.10 21.95
C PRO A 144 8.11 1.23 21.81
N LYS A 145 7.36 1.26 22.92
CA LYS A 145 5.87 1.22 22.93
C LYS A 145 5.17 2.21 22.00
N GLN A 146 5.76 3.40 21.76
CA GLN A 146 5.15 4.44 20.94
C GLN A 146 5.60 4.46 19.48
N GLU A 147 6.72 3.78 19.18
CA GLU A 147 7.42 3.90 17.88
C GLU A 147 7.91 2.56 17.33
N SER A 148 7.43 1.46 17.92
CA SER A 148 7.65 0.13 17.42
C SER A 148 7.15 0.05 15.98
N ILE A 149 7.95 -0.56 15.12
CA ILE A 149 7.57 -0.79 13.74
C ILE A 149 6.49 -1.86 13.72
N ASP A 150 5.30 -1.46 13.27
CA ASP A 150 4.17 -2.34 13.00
C ASP A 150 3.61 -1.98 11.63
N TRP A 151 4.12 -2.67 10.62
CA TRP A 151 3.65 -2.53 9.26
C TRP A 151 2.81 -3.73 8.88
N LYS A 152 1.63 -3.43 8.34
CA LYS A 152 0.69 -4.41 7.82
C LYS A 152 0.42 -4.05 6.38
N PHE A 153 0.47 -5.04 5.49
CA PHE A 153 0.28 -4.88 4.07
C PHE A 153 -0.73 -5.89 3.55
N LEU A 154 -1.52 -5.45 2.58
CA LEU A 154 -2.31 -6.30 1.70
C LEU A 154 -1.78 -6.10 0.29
N THR A 155 -1.46 -7.19 -0.39
CA THR A 155 -0.93 -7.16 -1.75
C THR A 155 -1.55 -8.24 -2.62
N THR A 156 -1.68 -7.96 -3.91
CA THR A 156 -2.06 -8.97 -4.92
C THR A 156 -0.84 -9.74 -5.42
N ILE A 157 0.37 -9.20 -5.19
CA ILE A 157 1.62 -9.84 -5.57
C ILE A 157 1.83 -11.10 -4.70
N PRO A 158 2.10 -12.26 -5.32
CA PRO A 158 2.39 -13.47 -4.57
C PRO A 158 3.60 -13.36 -3.64
N ILE A 159 3.42 -13.86 -2.42
CA ILE A 159 4.48 -14.02 -1.42
C ILE A 159 4.62 -15.50 -1.11
N HIS A 160 5.68 -16.14 -1.59
CA HIS A 160 5.96 -17.56 -1.38
C HIS A 160 7.02 -17.81 -0.32
N ASN A 161 7.92 -16.84 -0.11
CA ASN A 161 9.04 -16.94 0.81
C ASN A 161 9.35 -15.58 1.47
N SER A 162 10.29 -15.60 2.41
CA SER A 162 10.69 -14.39 3.14
C SER A 162 11.37 -13.34 2.27
N ASP A 163 12.03 -13.71 1.19
CA ASP A 163 12.64 -12.76 0.26
C ASP A 163 11.56 -11.99 -0.52
N ASP A 164 10.48 -12.65 -0.93
CA ASP A 164 9.32 -11.99 -1.53
C ASP A 164 8.72 -10.96 -0.56
N ALA A 165 8.56 -11.34 0.72
CA ALA A 165 8.07 -10.44 1.76
C ALA A 165 9.00 -9.23 1.97
N LYS A 166 10.32 -9.44 2.01
CA LYS A 166 11.31 -8.36 2.06
C LYS A 166 11.24 -7.45 0.83
N ARG A 167 11.00 -8.01 -0.37
CA ARG A 167 10.78 -7.21 -1.59
C ARG A 167 9.56 -6.31 -1.47
N MET A 168 8.45 -6.79 -0.91
CA MET A 168 7.26 -5.94 -0.69
C MET A 168 7.58 -4.76 0.25
N ILE A 169 8.33 -5.03 1.31
CA ILE A 169 8.78 -3.97 2.24
C ILE A 169 9.71 -2.99 1.53
N ALA A 170 10.62 -3.46 0.67
CA ALA A 170 11.50 -2.62 -0.12
C ALA A 170 10.73 -1.74 -1.11
N PHE A 171 9.74 -2.31 -1.81
CA PHE A 171 8.83 -1.57 -2.69
C PHE A 171 8.12 -0.46 -1.92
N TYR A 172 7.54 -0.77 -0.77
CA TYR A 172 6.90 0.25 0.07
C TYR A 172 7.90 1.31 0.60
N LYS A 173 9.13 0.91 0.99
CA LYS A 173 10.16 1.85 1.45
C LYS A 173 10.60 2.84 0.38
N SER A 174 10.60 2.45 -0.89
CA SER A 174 10.95 3.36 -1.99
C SER A 174 10.02 4.59 -2.11
N ARG A 175 8.82 4.53 -1.49
CA ARG A 175 7.92 5.70 -1.31
C ARG A 175 8.58 6.88 -0.61
N TRP A 176 9.55 6.62 0.29
CA TRP A 176 10.25 7.68 1.02
C TRP A 176 11.11 8.54 0.08
N GLY A 177 11.66 7.95 -1.00
CA GLY A 177 12.38 8.70 -2.04
C GLY A 177 11.48 9.67 -2.79
N ILE A 178 10.20 9.32 -2.94
CA ILE A 178 9.21 10.13 -3.63
C ILE A 178 8.71 11.28 -2.77
N GLU A 179 8.58 11.09 -1.45
CA GLU A 179 8.34 12.21 -0.52
C GLU A 179 9.46 13.26 -0.62
N VAL A 180 10.72 12.84 -0.74
CA VAL A 180 11.87 13.75 -0.92
C VAL A 180 11.79 14.46 -2.26
N PHE A 181 11.49 13.74 -3.36
CA PHE A 181 11.29 14.33 -4.69
C PHE A 181 10.20 15.41 -4.68
N PHE A 182 9.05 15.14 -4.06
CA PHE A 182 7.97 16.12 -3.97
C PHE A 182 8.21 17.23 -2.95
N LYS A 183 9.00 16.99 -1.90
CA LYS A 183 9.45 18.04 -0.99
C LYS A 183 10.37 19.02 -1.72
N VAL A 184 11.29 18.53 -2.55
CA VAL A 184 12.17 19.35 -3.40
C VAL A 184 11.36 20.11 -4.45
N LEU A 185 10.38 19.47 -5.11
CA LEU A 185 9.47 20.16 -6.03
C LEU A 185 8.64 21.25 -5.34
N LYS A 186 8.14 21.00 -4.12
CA LYS A 186 7.38 22.00 -3.35
C LYS A 186 8.26 23.12 -2.77
N SER A 187 9.55 22.87 -2.51
CA SER A 187 10.43 23.84 -1.85
C SER A 187 11.44 24.55 -2.76
N GLY A 188 11.67 24.10 -4.00
CA GLY A 188 12.83 24.57 -4.76
C GLY A 188 12.68 24.75 -6.27
N CYS A 189 11.57 24.39 -6.90
CA CYS A 189 11.51 24.43 -8.36
C CYS A 189 10.13 24.86 -8.89
N ASN A 190 10.08 26.12 -9.34
CA ASN A 190 9.00 26.71 -10.12
C ASN A 190 9.00 26.14 -11.55
N ILE A 191 8.86 24.81 -11.69
CA ILE A 191 8.94 24.11 -12.98
C ILE A 191 7.52 23.99 -13.55
N GLU A 192 7.12 25.00 -14.31
CA GLU A 192 5.96 24.96 -15.22
C GLU A 192 6.31 24.40 -16.62
N SER A 193 7.54 23.93 -16.88
CA SER A 193 7.99 23.73 -18.27
C SER A 193 9.00 22.60 -18.49
N THR A 194 8.71 21.40 -18.00
CA THR A 194 9.41 20.21 -18.50
C THR A 194 8.41 19.08 -18.66
N GLN A 195 8.37 18.52 -19.88
CA GLN A 195 7.35 17.61 -20.39
C GLN A 195 7.08 16.39 -19.50
N PHE A 196 6.23 16.54 -18.51
CA PHE A 196 5.43 15.46 -17.97
C PHE A 196 4.27 15.23 -18.94
N LYS A 197 4.32 14.17 -19.74
CA LYS A 197 3.11 13.62 -20.38
C LYS A 197 2.28 12.89 -19.32
N PHE A 198 1.85 13.62 -18.31
CA PHE A 198 0.83 13.21 -17.35
C PHE A 198 -0.02 14.46 -17.13
N GLY A 199 -1.27 14.41 -17.60
CA GLY A 199 -2.19 15.54 -17.48
C GLY A 199 -2.27 16.06 -16.05
N ASN A 200 -2.56 17.36 -15.93
CA ASN A 200 -2.42 18.28 -14.78
C ASN A 200 -3.02 17.87 -13.40
N ARG A 201 -3.16 16.59 -13.04
CA ARG A 201 -3.64 16.15 -11.72
C ARG A 201 -2.96 14.87 -11.18
N PHE A 202 -2.07 14.22 -11.94
CA PHE A 202 -1.44 12.97 -11.51
C PHE A 202 0.06 13.12 -11.32
N LYS A 203 0.50 12.92 -10.08
CA LYS A 203 1.91 12.92 -9.67
C LYS A 203 2.42 11.48 -9.58
N ALA A 204 2.24 10.72 -10.65
CA ALA A 204 2.80 9.39 -10.80
C ALA A 204 4.33 9.48 -10.95
N CYS A 205 5.08 8.97 -9.96
CA CYS A 205 6.52 8.77 -10.11
C CYS A 205 6.78 7.32 -10.50
N MET A 206 7.14 7.09 -11.77
CA MET A 206 7.68 5.80 -12.20
C MET A 206 9.10 5.64 -11.64
N ALA A 207 9.29 4.67 -10.76
CA ALA A 207 10.62 4.15 -10.46
C ALA A 207 10.85 2.90 -11.31
N HIS A 208 11.83 2.91 -12.22
CA HIS A 208 12.28 1.71 -12.91
C HIS A 208 13.37 1.04 -12.07
N HIS A 209 13.16 -0.21 -11.65
CA HIS A 209 14.24 -1.04 -11.13
C HIS A 209 14.72 -1.95 -12.26
N ASP A 210 15.80 -1.56 -12.93
CA ASP A 210 16.37 -2.33 -14.05
C ASP A 210 17.26 -3.47 -13.53
N HIS A 211 16.74 -4.69 -13.59
CA HIS A 211 17.53 -5.91 -13.67
C HIS A 211 16.67 -6.97 -14.35
N SER A 212 16.91 -7.17 -15.66
CA SER A 212 16.25 -8.11 -16.59
C SER A 212 15.06 -7.53 -17.38
N ARG A 213 14.93 -8.00 -18.64
CA ARG A 213 14.18 -7.44 -19.79
C ARG A 213 12.65 -7.30 -19.65
N PHE A 214 12.11 -7.20 -18.44
CA PHE A 214 10.71 -6.87 -18.17
C PHE A 214 10.66 -5.79 -17.09
N GLY A 215 10.43 -4.54 -17.51
CA GLY A 215 10.42 -3.39 -16.59
C GLY A 215 9.23 -3.48 -15.63
N LEU A 216 9.49 -3.41 -14.32
CA LEU A 216 8.47 -3.23 -13.30
C LEU A 216 8.30 -1.73 -13.05
N GLY A 217 7.10 -1.20 -13.29
CA GLY A 217 6.78 0.20 -13.04
C GLY A 217 6.06 0.36 -11.70
N PHE A 218 6.58 1.21 -10.81
CA PHE A 218 5.90 1.54 -9.57
C PHE A 218 5.11 2.82 -9.71
N PHE A 219 3.83 2.80 -9.30
CA PHE A 219 3.01 3.99 -9.15
C PHE A 219 2.73 4.20 -7.68
N PHE A 220 3.11 5.38 -7.18
CA PHE A 220 2.92 5.74 -5.78
C PHE A 220 1.86 6.81 -5.68
N GLU A 221 0.89 6.59 -4.81
CA GLU A 221 -0.08 7.59 -4.43
C GLU A 221 -0.09 7.75 -2.91
N ASP A 222 -0.12 9.00 -2.43
CA ASP A 222 -0.05 9.37 -1.01
C ASP A 222 -1.02 10.51 -0.71
N ALA A 223 -1.69 10.42 0.43
CA ALA A 223 -2.60 11.44 0.91
C ALA A 223 -1.94 12.83 1.06
N ALA A 224 -0.67 12.87 1.43
CA ALA A 224 0.11 14.10 1.59
C ALA A 224 0.30 14.88 0.29
N PHE A 225 0.02 14.29 -0.88
CA PHE A 225 0.04 15.01 -2.16
C PHE A 225 -1.12 15.99 -2.33
N TYR A 226 -2.24 15.77 -1.65
CA TYR A 226 -3.47 16.54 -1.81
C TYR A 226 -3.68 17.58 -0.70
N GLY A 227 -2.87 17.56 0.35
CA GLY A 227 -2.87 18.54 1.43
C GLY A 227 -1.93 19.72 1.15
N SER A 228 -2.44 20.74 0.45
CA SER A 228 -2.11 22.17 0.56
C SER A 228 -2.95 22.94 -0.46
N ASN A 229 -4.19 23.25 -0.09
CA ASN A 229 -4.86 24.48 -0.49
C ASN A 229 -5.94 24.80 0.55
#